data_AF-A0AAV0Y7I5-F1
#
_entry.id   AF-A0AAV0Y7I5-F1
#
_cell.length_a   1.000
_cell.length_b   1.000
_cell.length_c   1.000
_cell.angle_alpha   90.00
_cell.angle_beta   90.00
_cell.angle_gamma   90.00
#
_symmetry.space_group_name_H-M   'P 1'
#
loop_
_entity.id
_entity.type
_entity.pdbx_description
1 polymer ?
#
loop_
_entity_poly.entity_id
_entity_poly.type
_entity_poly.pdbx_seq_one_letter_code
_entity_poly.pdbx_strand_id
1 'polypeptide(L)'
;MITNHNKIGGVGQVVEIDESKFGRRKYNRGHRVDGQWIFGGVHRETGACFLIPVEKRDKDTLLTAINDWILPGTTIISDCWKL
;
A
#
# COMPACT_ATOMS: atom_id res chain seq x y z
N MET A 1 -0.41 12.13 -13.86
CA MET A 1 -0.27 11.66 -12.46
C MET A 1 -1.43 12.26 -11.69
N ILE A 2 -2.29 11.44 -11.08
CA ILE A 2 -3.32 11.99 -10.18
C ILE A 2 -2.62 12.25 -8.85
N THR A 3 -2.32 13.50 -8.56
CA THR A 3 -1.61 13.95 -7.35
C THR A 3 -2.57 14.67 -6.42
N ASN A 4 -3.65 14.01 -6.00
CA ASN A 4 -4.34 14.43 -4.77
C ASN A 4 -3.59 13.79 -3.62
N HIS A 5 -2.55 14.47 -3.15
CA HIS A 5 -1.68 14.04 -2.05
C HIS A 5 -2.35 14.36 -0.71
N ASN A 6 -3.57 13.84 -0.51
CA ASN A 6 -4.27 13.96 0.75
C ASN A 6 -4.11 12.65 1.51
N LYS A 7 -3.53 12.73 2.71
CA LYS A 7 -3.49 11.59 3.62
C LYS A 7 -4.91 11.12 3.92
N ILE A 8 -5.09 9.82 4.05
CA ILE A 8 -6.37 9.20 4.40
C ILE A 8 -6.38 8.75 5.86
N GLY A 9 -7.57 8.59 6.43
CA GLY A 9 -7.74 8.20 7.83
C GLY A 9 -7.76 9.39 8.78
N GLY A 10 -7.55 9.13 10.06
CA GLY A 10 -7.64 10.08 11.15
C GLY A 10 -8.11 9.40 12.43
N VAL A 11 -8.22 10.19 13.50
CA VAL A 11 -8.68 9.70 14.80
C VAL A 11 -10.05 9.04 14.66
N GLY A 12 -10.15 7.77 15.11
CA GLY A 12 -11.39 7.00 15.07
C GLY A 12 -11.69 6.36 13.70
N GLN A 13 -10.81 6.52 12.71
CA GLN A 13 -10.99 5.95 11.37
C GLN A 13 -10.12 4.71 11.15
N VAL A 14 -10.49 3.91 10.15
CA VAL A 14 -9.84 2.65 9.81
C VAL A 14 -9.34 2.68 8.36
N VAL A 15 -8.07 2.34 8.16
CA VAL A 15 -7.46 2.13 6.85
C VAL A 15 -6.90 0.71 6.79
N GLU A 16 -7.33 -0.03 5.77
CA GLU A 16 -6.76 -1.35 5.43
C GLU A 16 -5.59 -1.14 4.47
N ILE A 17 -4.46 -1.79 4.71
CA ILE A 17 -3.25 -1.69 3.87
C ILE A 17 -2.86 -3.05 3.28
N ASP A 18 -2.24 -3.04 2.10
CA ASP A 18 -1.78 -4.24 1.40
C ASP A 18 -0.55 -3.98 0.50
N GLU A 19 0.23 -5.02 0.24
CA GLU A 19 1.40 -5.02 -0.64
C GLU A 19 1.25 -6.00 -1.81
N SER A 20 1.21 -5.47 -3.03
CA SER A 20 1.05 -6.28 -4.24
C SER A 20 2.23 -6.09 -5.22
N LYS A 21 2.81 -7.19 -5.71
CA LYS A 21 3.88 -7.15 -6.73
C LYS A 21 3.30 -7.23 -8.15
N PHE A 22 3.40 -6.13 -8.88
CA PHE A 22 2.95 -5.98 -10.26
C PHE A 22 4.11 -6.27 -11.21
N GLY A 23 4.01 -7.35 -11.99
CA GLY A 23 5.01 -7.71 -12.99
C GLY A 23 4.36 -8.35 -14.19
N ARG A 24 4.90 -8.10 -15.38
CA ARG A 24 4.39 -8.71 -16.62
C ARG A 24 4.95 -10.12 -16.74
N ARG A 25 4.07 -11.12 -16.87
CA ARG A 25 4.51 -12.47 -17.27
C ARG A 25 4.91 -12.43 -18.74
N LYS A 26 6.11 -12.93 -19.08
CA LYS A 26 6.47 -13.18 -20.48
C LYS A 26 5.55 -14.28 -21.02
N TYR A 27 4.70 -13.96 -21.99
CA TYR A 27 3.70 -14.88 -22.59
C TYR A 27 2.75 -15.58 -21.61
N ASN A 28 2.42 -14.97 -20.46
CA ASN A 28 1.59 -15.58 -19.39
C ASN A 28 2.12 -16.93 -18.84
N ARG A 29 3.35 -17.33 -19.15
CA ARG A 29 3.98 -18.60 -18.76
C ARG A 29 5.29 -18.35 -18.01
N GLY A 30 5.65 -19.25 -17.09
CA GLY A 30 6.92 -19.25 -16.37
C GLY A 30 6.94 -18.52 -15.02
N HIS A 31 8.12 -18.49 -14.38
CA HIS A 31 8.37 -17.88 -13.08
C HIS A 31 8.04 -16.39 -13.08
N ARG A 32 7.51 -15.87 -11.98
CA ARG A 32 7.23 -14.43 -11.81
C ARG A 32 8.59 -13.70 -11.79
N VAL A 33 8.94 -13.00 -12.87
CA VAL A 33 10.16 -12.16 -12.99
C VAL A 33 9.83 -10.68 -12.81
N ASP A 34 10.87 -9.90 -12.49
CA ASP A 34 10.90 -8.49 -12.05
C ASP A 34 9.61 -7.70 -12.20
N GLY A 35 9.10 -7.27 -11.04
CA GLY A 35 7.87 -6.50 -10.93
C GLY A 35 8.05 -5.40 -9.90
N GLN A 36 7.32 -4.31 -10.12
CA GLN A 36 7.21 -3.18 -9.22
C GLN A 36 6.35 -3.58 -8.03
N TRP A 37 6.85 -3.35 -6.81
CA TRP A 37 5.99 -3.41 -5.64
C TRP A 37 5.10 -2.19 -5.61
N ILE A 38 3.82 -2.42 -5.37
CA ILE A 38 2.82 -1.40 -5.10
C ILE A 38 2.37 -1.58 -3.66
N PHE A 39 2.44 -0.50 -2.89
CA PHE A 39 1.84 -0.40 -1.58
C PHE A 39 0.57 0.42 -1.67
N GLY A 40 -0.48 0.01 -0.98
CA GLY A 40 -1.74 0.72 -1.00
C GLY A 40 -2.47 0.67 0.31
N GLY A 41 -3.43 1.57 0.43
CA GLY A 41 -4.39 1.55 1.53
C GLY A 41 -5.75 2.06 1.08
N VAL A 42 -6.80 1.57 1.73
CA VAL A 42 -8.19 1.96 1.49
C VAL A 42 -8.86 2.33 2.81
N HIS A 43 -9.49 3.50 2.83
CA HIS A 43 -10.33 3.93 3.95
C HIS A 43 -11.62 3.12 3.95
N ARG A 44 -11.90 2.42 5.04
CA ARG A 44 -12.95 1.40 5.11
C ARG A 44 -14.36 1.94 4.81
N GLU A 45 -14.66 3.16 5.24
CA GLU A 45 -16.01 3.74 5.09
C GLU A 45 -16.23 4.51 3.79
N THR A 46 -15.20 5.19 3.27
CA THR A 46 -15.34 6.13 2.15
C THR A 46 -14.85 5.54 0.84
N GLY A 47 -14.08 4.45 0.89
CA GLY A 47 -13.41 3.88 -0.28
C GLY A 47 -12.26 4.74 -0.82
N ALA A 48 -11.92 5.85 -0.17
CA ALA A 48 -10.77 6.66 -0.54
C ALA A 48 -9.50 5.81 -0.41
N CYS A 49 -8.68 5.78 -1.46
CA CYS A 49 -7.51 4.91 -1.51
C CYS A 49 -6.29 5.60 -2.07
N PHE A 50 -5.12 5.06 -1.73
CA PHE A 50 -3.85 5.38 -2.38
C PHE A 50 -3.19 4.10 -2.89
N LEU A 51 -2.43 4.24 -3.97
CA LEU A 51 -1.59 3.20 -4.55
C LEU A 51 -0.28 3.85 -4.97
N ILE A 52 0.82 3.45 -4.34
CA ILE A 52 2.14 4.00 -4.62
C ILE A 52 3.14 2.91 -5.01
N PRO A 53 4.02 3.19 -5.97
CA PRO A 53 5.17 2.33 -6.21
C PRO A 53 6.16 2.44 -5.05
N VAL A 54 6.63 1.30 -4.56
CA VAL A 54 7.72 1.20 -3.59
C VAL A 54 8.84 0.34 -4.16
N GLU A 55 10.09 0.74 -3.96
CA GLU A 55 11.23 -0.01 -4.53
C GLU A 55 11.40 -1.37 -3.85
N LYS A 56 11.22 -1.41 -2.53
CA LYS A 56 11.39 -2.60 -1.69
C LYS A 56 10.16 -2.79 -0.79
N ARG A 57 9.80 -4.05 -0.56
CA ARG A 57 8.81 -4.45 0.46
C ARG A 57 9.56 -4.76 1.76
N ASP A 58 10.16 -3.73 2.36
CA ASP A 58 10.81 -3.81 3.66
C ASP A 58 10.13 -2.87 4.67
N LYS A 59 10.43 -3.11 5.95
CA LYS A 59 9.80 -2.40 7.07
C LYS A 59 9.98 -0.88 6.95
N ASP A 60 11.18 -0.41 6.60
CA ASP A 60 11.50 1.01 6.61
C ASP A 60 10.79 1.75 5.47
N THR A 61 10.72 1.13 4.30
CA THR A 61 9.98 1.65 3.14
C THR A 61 8.49 1.75 3.45
N LEU A 62 7.90 0.70 4.03
CA LEU A 62 6.47 0.66 4.34
C LEU A 62 6.10 1.62 5.48
N LEU A 63 6.93 1.74 6.52
CA LEU A 63 6.71 2.71 7.60
C LEU A 63 6.77 4.15 7.08
N THR A 64 7.70 4.45 6.18
CA THR A 64 7.77 5.77 5.52
C THR A 64 6.48 6.04 4.74
N ALA A 65 6.04 5.08 3.94
CA ALA A 65 4.79 5.20 3.19
C ALA A 65 3.56 5.39 4.10
N ILE A 66 3.46 4.65 5.21
CA ILE A 66 2.37 4.83 6.18
C ILE A 66 2.36 6.26 6.71
N ASN A 67 3.53 6.79 7.12
CA ASN A 67 3.62 8.15 7.63
C ASN A 67 3.25 9.21 6.58
N ASP A 68 3.58 8.98 5.31
CA ASP A 68 3.33 9.93 4.23
C ASP A 68 1.87 9.92 3.76
N TRP A 69 1.17 8.79 3.88
CA TRP A 69 -0.15 8.59 3.26
C TRP A 69 -1.31 8.40 4.25
N ILE A 70 -1.03 8.15 5.52
CA ILE A 70 -2.04 7.89 6.56
C ILE A 70 -1.95 8.95 7.66
N LEU A 71 -3.10 9.51 8.06
CA LEU A 71 -3.16 10.51 9.12
C LEU A 71 -2.86 9.88 10.50
N PRO A 72 -2.18 10.60 11.42
CA PRO A 72 -2.00 10.14 12.79
C PRO A 72 -3.33 9.82 13.48
N GLY A 73 -3.32 8.81 14.35
CA GLY A 73 -4.51 8.37 15.08
C GLY A 73 -5.44 7.42 14.31
N THR A 74 -5.09 7.06 13.07
CA THR A 74 -5.78 6.02 12.29
C THR A 74 -5.50 4.63 12.85
N THR A 75 -6.53 3.79 12.90
CA THR A 75 -6.36 2.34 13.11
C THR A 75 -6.00 1.67 11.78
N ILE A 76 -4.83 1.05 11.71
CA ILE A 76 -4.35 0.36 10.50
C ILE A 76 -4.60 -1.15 10.64
N ILE A 77 -5.17 -1.77 9.60
CA ILE A 77 -5.37 -3.22 9.49
C ILE A 77 -4.50 -3.75 8.34
N SER A 78 -3.73 -4.80 8.59
CA SER A 78 -2.87 -5.50 7.63
C SER A 78 -3.02 -7.01 7.82
N ASP A 79 -2.88 -7.78 6.73
CA ASP A 79 -2.83 -9.24 6.76
C ASP A 79 -1.57 -9.81 7.43
N CYS A 80 -0.62 -8.93 7.78
CA CYS A 80 0.62 -9.22 8.47
C CYS A 80 1.53 -10.18 7.70
N TRP A 81 2.83 -10.07 7.97
CA TRP A 81 3.77 -11.00 7.38
C TRP A 81 3.66 -12.36 8.07
N LYS A 82 3.79 -13.42 7.28
CA LYS A 82 3.94 -14.76 7.84
C LYS A 82 5.21 -14.79 8.69
N LEU A 83 5.08 -15.21 9.94
CA LEU A 83 6.18 -15.49 10.86
C LEU A 83 7.04 -16.65 10.37
#